data_AF-A0A1H8BWQ4-F1
#
_entry.id   AF-A0A1H8BWQ4-F1
#
_cell.length_a   1.000
_cell.length_b   1.000
_cell.length_c   1.000
_cell.angle_alpha   90.00
_cell.angle_beta   90.00
_cell.angle_gamma   90.00
#
_symmetry.space_group_name_H-M   'P 1'
#
loop_
_entity.id
_entity.type
_entity.pdbx_description
1 polymer ?
#
loop_
_entity_poly.entity_id
_entity_poly.type
_entity_poly.pdbx_seq_one_letter_code
_entity_poly.pdbx_strand_id
1 'polypeptide(L)' 'MDDTIGIDISKDKLDAYWLSNREHRQFCNDRKGVKALALWA' A
#
# COMPACT_ATOMS: atom_id res chain seq x y z
N MET A 1 -14.21 10.26 6.38
CA MET A 1 -13.32 9.23 6.97
C MET A 1 -12.93 8.27 5.84
N ASP A 2 -12.48 8.82 4.71
CA ASP A 2 -12.42 8.08 3.43
C ASP A 2 -10.99 7.94 2.92
N ASP A 3 -10.05 8.64 3.57
CA ASP A 3 -8.63 8.62 3.24
C ASP A 3 -7.90 7.54 4.04
N THR A 4 -8.28 6.29 3.79
CA THR A 4 -7.69 5.12 4.43
C THR A 4 -7.05 4.23 3.38
N ILE A 5 -5.84 3.76 3.69
CA ILE A 5 -5.12 2.77 2.87
C ILE A 5 -5.07 1.48 3.67
N GLY A 6 -5.70 0.43 3.13
CA GLY A 6 -5.58 -0.92 3.65
C GLY A 6 -4.34 -1.59 3.06
N ILE A 7 -3.56 -2.29 3.89
CA ILE A 7 -2.36 -3.01 3.45
C ILE A 7 -2.51 -4.47 3.88
N ASP A 8 -2.51 -5.38 2.92
CA ASP A 8 -2.41 -6.82 3.15
C ASP A 8 -0.93 -7.24 3.15
N ILE A 9 -0.52 -7.87 4.26
CA ILE A 9 0.85 -8.31 4.54
C ILE A 9 0.99 -9.84 4.54
N SER A 10 -0.07 -10.56 4.18
CA SER A 10 -0.03 -12.03 4.12
C SER A 10 0.76 -12.58 2.91
N LYS A 11 1.13 -11.71 1.97
CA LYS A 11 1.82 -12.04 0.71
C LYS A 11 3.32 -11.69 0.76
N ASP A 12 4.04 -12.09 -0.27
CA ASP A 12 5.45 -11.69 -0.50
C ASP A 12 5.62 -10.20 -0.80
N LYS A 13 4.53 -9.49 -1.08
CA LYS A 13 4.45 -8.07 -1.41
C LYS A 13 3.46 -7.35 -0.50
N LEU A 14 3.68 -6.06 -0.31
CA LEU A 14 2.74 -5.17 0.36
C LEU A 14 1.64 -4.82 -0.64
N ASP A 15 0.46 -5.38 -0.41
CA ASP A 15 -0.68 -5.23 -1.30
C ASP A 15 -1.59 -4.13 -0.73
N ALA A 16 -1.53 -2.93 -1.33
CA ALA A 16 -2.15 -1.74 -0.79
C ALA A 16 -3.37 -1.29 -1.61
N TYR A 17 -4.44 -0.94 -0.92
CA TYR A 17 -5.67 -0.44 -1.51
C TYR A 17 -6.08 0.88 -0.86
N TRP A 18 -6.16 1.95 -1.66
CA TRP A 18 -6.58 3.27 -1.22
C TRP A 18 -8.08 3.47 -1.44
N LEU A 19 -8.84 3.60 -0.36
CA LEU A 19 -10.29 3.69 -0.41
C LEU A 19 -10.79 4.97 -1.11
N SER A 20 -10.18 6.12 -0.81
CA SER A 20 -10.56 7.42 -1.38
C SER A 20 -10.40 7.44 -2.91
N ASN A 21 -9.21 7.03 -3.38
CA ASN A 21 -8.87 7.07 -4.81
C ASN A 21 -9.32 5.81 -5.57
N ARG A 22 -9.80 4.78 -4.86
CA ARG A 22 -10.08 3.43 -5.39
C ARG A 22 -8.92 2.85 -6.19
N GLU A 23 -7.69 3.19 -5.80
CA GLU A 23 -6.47 2.73 -6.44
C GLU A 23 -5.89 1.53 -5.69
N HIS A 24 -5.39 0.57 -6.46
CA HIS A 24 -4.70 -0.62 -5.98
C HIS A 24 -3.24 -0.57 -6.44
N ARG A 25 -2.29 -0.84 -5.54
CA ARG A 25 -0.88 -0.88 -5.87
C ARG A 25 -0.13 -1.88 -5.01
N GLN A 26 0.81 -2.60 -5.61
CA GLN A 26 1.69 -3.53 -4.93
C GLN A 26 3.09 -2.95 -4.79
N PHE A 27 3.69 -3.16 -3.62
CA PHE A 27 5.07 -2.76 -3.33
C PHE A 27 5.87 -3.96 -2.84
N CYS A 28 7.20 -3.91 -2.98
CA CYS A 28 8.06 -4.94 -2.41
C CYS A 28 7.90 -5.01 -0.88
N ASN A 29 7.95 -6.21 -0.30
CA ASN A 29 7.99 -6.39 1.15
C ASN A 29 9.42 -6.21 1.68
N ASP A 30 9.99 -5.03 1.42
CA ASP A 30 11.30 -4.63 1.91
C ASP A 30 11.28 -3.15 2.34
N ARG A 31 12.39 -2.68 2.90
CA ARG A 31 12.51 -1.28 3.36
C ARG A 31 12.31 -0.27 2.22
N LYS A 32 12.66 -0.60 0.98
CA LYS A 32 12.46 0.29 -0.17
C LYS A 32 10.99 0.34 -0.57
N GLY A 33 10.30 -0.80 -0.55
CA GLY A 33 8.87 -0.90 -0.85
C GLY A 33 8.01 -0.21 0.20
N VAL A 34 8.34 -0.32 1.49
CA VAL A 34 7.65 0.47 2.54
C VAL A 34 7.83 1.98 2.33
N LYS A 35 9.02 2.43 1.93
CA LYS A 35 9.25 3.84 1.58
C LYS A 35 8.45 4.28 0.35
N ALA A 36 8.39 3.44 -0.67
CA ALA A 36 7.61 3.72 -1.87
C ALA A 36 6.10 3.78 -1.57
N LEU A 37 5.61 2.91 -0.69
CA LEU A 37 4.23 2.94 -0.18
C LEU A 37 3.94 4.25 0.57
N ALA A 38 4.83 4.67 1.47
CA ALA A 38 4.68 5.92 2.24
C ALA A 38 4.81 7.20 1.40
N LEU A 39 5.40 7.12 0.20
CA LEU A 39 5.45 8.24 -0.75
C LEU A 39 4.23 8.28 -1.69
N TRP A 40 3.53 7.15 -1.83
CA TRP A 40 2.32 7.05 -2.64
C TRP A 40 1.07 7.44 -1.85
N ALA A 41 1.02 7.05 -0.57
CA ALA A 41 0.04 7.51 0.42
C ALA A 41 0.22 9.00 0.73
#